data_AF-A0ABD1RHU0-F1
#
_entry.id   AF-A0ABD1RHU0-F1
#
_cell.length_a   1.000
_cell.length_b   1.000
_cell.length_c   1.000
_cell.angle_alpha   90.00
_cell.angle_beta   90.00
_cell.angle_gamma   90.00
#
_symmetry.space_group_name_H-M   'P 1'
#
loop_
_entity.id
_entity.type
_entity.pdbx_description
1 polymer ?
#
loop_
_entity_poly.entity_id
_entity_poly.type
_entity_poly.pdbx_seq_one_letter_code
_entity_poly.pdbx_strand_id
1 'polypeptide(L)'
;MEESISDILIADKDESGSENPKLKSQPYPSLPTRVYKLLGDVKLEFNDSHATYDEGTYKRVLDLDSARVKVEYSANEDFYVREYFALNPDQVLAIRFLEMNRLI
;
A
#
# COMPACT_ATOMS: atom_id res chain seq x y z
N MET A 1 22.01 -9.90 -4.25
CA MET A 1 22.35 -10.38 -5.61
C MET A 1 21.47 -9.55 -6.54
N GLU A 2 21.96 -8.38 -6.90
CA GLU A 2 21.31 -7.48 -7.86
C GLU A 2 21.96 -7.74 -9.21
N GLU A 3 21.18 -8.07 -10.23
CA GLU A 3 21.71 -8.13 -11.59
C GLU A 3 21.66 -6.72 -12.21
N SER A 4 22.84 -6.30 -12.70
CA SER A 4 23.13 -5.01 -13.33
C SER A 4 22.44 -4.91 -14.70
N ILE A 5 21.79 -3.77 -14.97
CA ILE A 5 21.13 -3.47 -16.26
C ILE A 5 22.15 -2.89 -17.26
N SER A 6 23.28 -3.56 -17.46
CA SER A 6 24.39 -3.05 -18.29
C SER A 6 24.62 -3.79 -19.60
N ASP A 7 23.96 -4.92 -19.88
CA ASP A 7 24.50 -5.86 -20.87
C ASP A 7 23.77 -5.90 -22.22
N ILE A 8 23.14 -4.80 -22.67
CA ILE A 8 22.61 -4.71 -24.04
C ILE A 8 23.32 -3.59 -24.81
N LEU A 9 24.56 -3.87 -25.17
CA LEU A 9 25.26 -3.24 -26.28
C LEU A 9 25.59 -4.34 -27.29
N ILE A 10 24.89 -4.37 -28.43
CA ILE A 10 25.43 -5.03 -29.63
C ILE A 10 25.28 -4.04 -30.79
N ALA A 11 26.43 -3.73 -31.39
CA ALA A 11 26.60 -2.83 -32.51
C ALA A 11 26.18 -3.48 -33.83
N ASP A 12 25.49 -2.74 -34.72
CA ASP A 12 25.32 -3.13 -36.12
C ASP A 12 26.33 -2.37 -37.00
N LYS A 13 27.47 -3.04 -37.17
CA LYS A 13 28.38 -3.04 -38.33
C LYS A 13 27.96 -4.06 -39.40
N ASP A 14 27.46 -3.79 -40.60
CA ASP A 14 28.23 -3.97 -41.84
C ASP A 14 27.28 -3.97 -43.05
N GLU A 15 27.62 -3.14 -44.04
CA GLU A 15 27.04 -3.10 -45.37
C GLU A 15 27.59 -4.26 -46.22
N SER A 16 26.81 -5.31 -46.50
CA SER A 16 27.05 -6.14 -47.69
C SER A 16 25.77 -6.82 -48.18
N GLY A 17 25.40 -6.49 -49.42
CA GLY A 17 24.19 -6.96 -50.09
C GLY A 17 24.25 -8.42 -50.51
N SER A 18 23.79 -9.32 -49.63
CA SER A 18 23.45 -10.70 -49.94
C SER A 18 22.03 -10.96 -49.43
N GLU A 19 21.17 -11.58 -50.25
CA GLU A 19 19.75 -11.80 -49.96
C GLU A 19 19.56 -12.53 -48.62
N ASN A 20 19.03 -11.80 -47.62
CA ASN A 20 18.79 -12.35 -46.30
C ASN A 20 17.61 -13.34 -46.34
N PRO A 21 17.76 -14.60 -45.89
CA PRO A 21 16.62 -15.46 -45.64
C PRO A 21 15.78 -14.77 -44.55
N LYS A 22 14.53 -14.42 -44.88
CA LYS A 22 13.57 -13.76 -43.98
C LYS A 22 13.80 -14.21 -42.53
N LEU A 23 14.42 -13.35 -41.72
CA LEU A 23 14.41 -13.54 -40.28
C LEU A 23 12.94 -13.50 -39.88
N LYS A 24 12.35 -14.67 -39.64
CA LYS A 24 11.10 -14.74 -38.90
C LYS A 24 11.41 -14.03 -37.59
N SER A 25 10.80 -12.87 -37.38
CA SER A 25 10.78 -12.25 -36.07
C SER A 25 10.19 -13.30 -35.12
N GLN A 26 11.05 -14.02 -34.42
CA GLN A 26 10.61 -14.82 -33.31
C GLN A 26 9.99 -13.81 -32.35
N PRO A 27 8.70 -13.91 -32.02
CA PRO A 27 8.14 -13.02 -31.03
C PRO A 27 8.94 -13.28 -29.75
N TYR A 28 9.74 -12.30 -29.33
CA TYR A 28 10.27 -12.28 -27.98
C TYR A 28 9.10 -12.58 -27.07
N PRO A 29 9.19 -13.60 -26.18
CA PRO A 29 8.09 -13.87 -25.26
C PRO A 29 7.81 -12.55 -24.54
N SER A 30 6.61 -12.02 -24.74
CA SER A 30 6.18 -10.83 -24.03
C SER A 30 6.29 -11.19 -22.55
N LEU A 31 7.29 -10.62 -21.88
CA LEU A 31 7.47 -10.79 -20.45
C LEU A 31 6.12 -10.46 -19.82
N PRO A 32 5.54 -11.37 -19.01
CA PRO A 32 4.26 -11.09 -18.39
C PRO A 32 4.38 -9.78 -17.64
N THR A 33 3.52 -8.82 -17.98
CA THR A 33 3.51 -7.51 -17.33
C THR A 33 3.35 -7.75 -15.84
N ARG A 34 4.32 -7.25 -15.04
CA ARG A 34 4.21 -7.35 -13.59
C ARG A 34 3.01 -6.51 -13.16
N VAL A 35 1.93 -7.19 -12.77
CA VAL A 35 0.72 -6.55 -12.28
C VAL A 35 0.87 -6.18 -10.80
N TYR A 36 0.20 -5.11 -10.39
CA TYR A 36 0.07 -4.74 -8.99
C TYR A 36 -0.59 -5.87 -8.18
N LYS A 37 -0.09 -6.12 -6.97
CA LYS A 37 -0.63 -7.12 -6.04
C LYS A 37 -0.90 -6.48 -4.68
N LEU A 38 -1.97 -6.95 -4.02
CA LEU A 38 -2.26 -6.58 -2.64
C LEU A 38 -1.22 -7.21 -1.71
N LEU A 39 -0.78 -6.45 -0.70
CA LEU A 39 0.09 -6.96 0.35
C LEU A 39 -0.68 -7.84 1.35
N GLY A 40 -1.93 -7.47 1.64
CA GLY A 40 -2.78 -8.11 2.63
C GLY A 40 -3.53 -7.08 3.46
N ASP A 41 -4.05 -7.52 4.60
CA ASP A 41 -4.88 -6.72 5.52
C ASP A 41 -4.27 -6.65 6.92
N VAL A 42 -4.57 -5.56 7.65
CA VAL A 42 -4.27 -5.43 9.08
C VAL A 42 -5.57 -5.61 9.86
N LYS A 43 -5.67 -6.71 10.60
CA LYS A 43 -6.82 -6.99 11.46
C LYS A 43 -6.52 -6.58 12.90
N LEU A 44 -7.34 -5.70 13.47
CA LEU A 44 -7.27 -5.29 14.86
C LEU A 44 -8.45 -5.92 15.61
N GLU A 45 -8.15 -6.83 16.54
CA GLU A 45 -9.14 -7.49 17.39
C GLU A 45 -9.10 -6.86 18.78
N PHE A 46 -10.26 -6.41 19.25
CA PHE A 46 -10.45 -5.88 20.59
C PHE A 46 -11.20 -6.91 21.42
N ASN A 47 -11.04 -6.85 22.74
CA ASN A 47 -11.76 -7.75 23.65
C ASN A 47 -13.28 -7.45 23.64
N ASP A 48 -14.05 -8.28 24.36
CA ASP A 48 -15.51 -8.21 24.40
C ASP A 48 -16.07 -6.85 24.87
N SER A 49 -15.25 -6.00 25.50
CA SER A 49 -15.68 -4.65 25.86
C SER A 49 -16.03 -3.77 24.64
N HIS A 50 -15.55 -4.15 23.46
CA HIS A 50 -15.85 -3.47 22.20
C HIS A 50 -16.81 -4.27 21.30
N ALA A 51 -17.45 -5.33 21.81
CA ALA A 51 -18.42 -6.11 21.04
C ALA A 51 -19.64 -5.28 20.60
N THR A 52 -19.98 -4.26 21.38
CA THR A 52 -20.99 -3.25 21.06
C THR A 52 -20.38 -1.85 21.18
N TYR A 53 -20.83 -0.94 20.34
CA TYR A 53 -20.45 0.48 20.39
C TYR A 53 -21.69 1.35 20.21
N ASP A 54 -21.63 2.58 20.69
CA ASP A 54 -22.71 3.55 20.50
C ASP A 54 -22.64 4.13 19.07
N GLU A 55 -23.54 3.68 18.20
CA GLU A 55 -23.65 4.15 16.81
C GLU A 55 -23.82 5.67 16.70
N GLY A 56 -24.46 6.31 17.68
CA GLY A 56 -24.65 7.77 17.71
C GLY A 56 -23.36 8.55 17.94
N THR A 57 -22.32 7.90 18.47
CA THR A 57 -21.00 8.50 18.70
C THR A 57 -19.99 8.14 17.61
N TYR A 58 -20.32 7.17 16.75
CA TYR A 58 -19.38 6.70 15.74
C TYR A 58 -19.13 7.77 14.68
N LYS A 59 -17.86 8.13 14.51
CA LYS A 59 -17.42 9.07 13.49
C LYS A 59 -16.11 8.60 12.87
N ARG A 60 -16.03 8.65 11.54
CA ARG A 60 -14.78 8.44 10.80
C ARG A 60 -14.52 9.60 9.86
N VAL A 61 -13.32 10.14 9.89
CA VAL A 61 -12.92 11.29 9.06
C VAL A 61 -11.54 11.03 8.47
N LEU A 62 -11.39 11.32 7.18
CA LEU A 62 -10.08 11.51 6.55
C LEU A 62 -9.81 13.01 6.50
N ASP A 63 -8.84 13.46 7.30
CA ASP A 63 -8.33 14.83 7.26
C ASP A 63 -7.28 14.95 6.15
N LEU A 64 -7.59 15.75 5.13
CA LEU A 64 -6.72 15.96 3.97
C LEU A 64 -5.57 16.92 4.26
N ASP A 65 -5.72 17.83 5.22
CA ASP A 65 -4.67 18.79 5.57
C ASP A 65 -3.54 18.09 6.33
N SER A 66 -3.88 17.08 7.14
CA SER A 66 -2.91 16.32 7.93
C SER A 66 -2.62 14.91 7.40
N ALA A 67 -3.33 14.45 6.37
CA ALA A 67 -3.29 13.10 5.81
C ALA A 67 -3.49 11.99 6.87
N ARG A 68 -4.42 12.22 7.81
CA ARG A 68 -4.73 11.29 8.91
C ARG A 68 -6.17 10.82 8.83
N VAL A 69 -6.37 9.52 9.04
CA VAL A 69 -7.70 8.98 9.32
C VAL A 69 -7.92 9.01 10.82
N LYS A 70 -9.05 9.55 11.29
CA LYS A 70 -9.50 9.51 12.68
C LYS A 70 -10.80 8.73 12.79
N VAL A 71 -10.87 7.79 13.72
CA VAL A 71 -12.08 7.05 14.08
C VAL A 71 -12.37 7.30 15.56
N GLU A 72 -13.58 7.75 15.85
CA GLU A 72 -14.07 8.09 17.18
C GLU A 72 -15.33 7.28 17.47
N TYR A 73 -15.44 6.73 18.67
CA TYR A 73 -16.62 5.96 19.10
C TYR A 73 -16.61 5.76 20.61
N SER A 74 -17.77 5.54 21.20
CA SER A 74 -17.91 5.08 22.57
C SER A 74 -18.23 3.59 22.66
N ALA A 75 -17.65 2.92 23.66
CA ALA A 75 -17.96 1.56 24.04
C ALA A 75 -17.89 1.46 25.57
N ASN A 76 -18.86 0.79 26.21
CA ASN A 76 -18.93 0.64 27.67
C ASN A 76 -18.62 1.92 28.47
N GLU A 77 -19.28 3.03 28.12
CA GLU A 77 -19.18 4.35 28.78
C GLU A 77 -17.90 5.16 28.51
N ASP A 78 -16.84 4.53 28.00
CA ASP A 78 -15.60 5.20 27.61
C ASP A 78 -15.64 5.70 26.16
N PHE A 79 -14.80 6.69 25.85
CA PHE A 79 -14.64 7.23 24.51
C PHE A 79 -13.27 6.88 23.95
N TYR A 80 -13.26 6.34 22.73
CA TYR A 80 -12.06 5.83 22.07
C TYR A 80 -11.76 6.62 20.81
N VAL A 81 -10.45 6.83 20.58
CA VAL A 81 -9.94 7.42 19.35
C VAL A 81 -8.90 6.51 18.73
N ARG A 82 -9.02 6.25 17.43
CA ARG A 82 -8.02 5.58 16.61
C ARG A 82 -7.57 6.49 15.50
N GLU A 83 -6.26 6.60 15.30
CA GLU A 83 -5.69 7.34 14.18
C GLU A 83 -4.80 6.46 13.33
N TYR A 84 -4.89 6.62 12.01
CA TYR A 84 -4.09 5.89 11.03
C TYR A 84 -3.40 6.88 10.10
N PHE A 85 -2.10 6.71 9.89
CA PHE A 85 -1.33 7.55 8.97
C PHE A 85 -0.05 6.85 8.49
N ALA A 86 0.39 7.18 7.28
CA ALA A 86 1.66 6.73 6.74
C ALA A 86 2.66 7.88 6.76
N LEU A 87 3.80 7.69 7.43
CA LEU A 87 4.87 8.68 7.52
C LEU A 87 5.90 8.40 6.43
N ASN A 88 6.02 9.32 5.47
CA ASN A 88 7.06 9.24 4.45
C ASN A 88 8.49 9.36 5.02
N PRO A 89 8.81 10.28 5.95
CA PRO A 89 10.17 10.41 6.46
C PRO A 89 10.69 9.15 7.15
N ASP A 90 9.81 8.49 7.91
CA ASP A 90 10.15 7.32 8.72
C ASP A 90 9.83 5.99 8.01
N GLN A 91 9.15 6.03 6.86
CA GLN A 91 8.73 4.86 6.07
C GLN A 91 7.88 3.86 6.88
N VAL A 92 6.98 4.37 7.73
CA VAL A 92 6.11 3.55 8.59
C VAL A 92 4.63 3.82 8.36
N LEU A 93 3.82 2.78 8.49
CA LEU A 93 2.39 2.89 8.75
C LEU A 93 2.18 2.88 10.27
N ALA A 94 1.60 3.94 10.82
CA ALA A 94 1.37 4.09 12.25
C ALA A 94 -0.13 4.01 12.58
N ILE A 95 -0.43 3.38 13.71
CA ILE A 95 -1.76 3.34 14.31
C ILE A 95 -1.65 3.81 15.76
N ARG A 96 -2.40 4.85 16.13
CA ARG A 96 -2.44 5.39 17.49
C ARG A 96 -3.80 5.09 18.13
N PHE A 97 -3.78 4.61 19.37
CA PHE A 97 -4.98 4.33 20.18
C PHE A 97 -5.01 5.26 21.39
N LEU A 98 -6.17 5.84 21.66
CA LEU A 98 -6.42 6.63 22.86
C LEU A 98 -7.74 6.16 23.49
N GLU A 99 -7.71 6.05 24.81
CA GLU A 99 -8.87 5.87 25.67
C GLU A 99 -9.04 7.15 26.49
N MET A 100 -10.24 7.72 26.46
CA MET A 100 -10.56 8.98 27.12
C MET A 100 -11.64 8.71 28.15
N ASN A 101 -11.23 8.61 29.42
CA ASN A 101 -12.16 8.55 30.53
C ASN A 101 -12.91 9.88 30.62
N ARG A 102 -14.25 9.83 30.69
CA ARG A 102 -15.03 11.02 31.03
C ARG A 102 -14.76 11.37 32.49
N LEU A 103 -14.13 12.52 32.72
CA LEU A 103 -14.06 13.12 34.06
C LEU A 103 -15.49 13.44 34.50
N ILE A 104 -15.98 12.70 35.49
CA ILE A 104 -17.20 13.01 36.26
C ILE A 104 -16.90 14.10 37.28
#